data_AF-A0A945L3R6-F1
#
_entry.id   AF-A0A945L3R6-F1
#
_cell.length_a   1.000
_cell.length_b   1.000
_cell.length_c   1.000
_cell.angle_alpha   90.00
_cell.angle_beta   90.00
_cell.angle_gamma   90.00
#
_symmetry.space_group_name_H-M   'P 1'
#
loop_
_entity.id
_entity.type
_entity.pdbx_description
1 polymer ?
#
loop_
_entity_poly.entity_id
_entity_poly.type
_entity_poly.pdbx_seq_one_letter_code
_entity_poly.pdbx_strand_id
1 'polypeptide(L)'
;MKAINRFLLDNAIRIAQNPCISPDFCLDWDELKGNLTSGERVVVHEKSAFNTAAGQWVVVEDINGDHAWRLSGASDGLDTGLSDRAEIGGFVYFPASLENLVAIKNRVQEVNPTSAIFPSAGGNLGKSTLGIGARFTTLHWPGVDWAMANLGIGMTANQNSIPRELVYDVDVMLADELDTVPFPFIGTNVPEGHQGQSVEGMSHGCVMAKLKTGFHQRGIAWSFNADHQPIGGKFDVREDQLVTGCLFASYITFDISPELALTETLESEADRRSFVESEIAADLVSNVAKRVNGAGLSLDQAELDGLLCYVWPAMKKMKVRDEKYRLAREAAFTTEAGCSYLRELSIDE
;
A
#
# COMPACT_ATOMS: atom_id res chain seq x y z
N MET A 1 -9.07 -20.38 -4.03
CA MET A 1 -7.61 -20.28 -3.83
C MET A 1 -7.00 -19.50 -4.99
N LYS A 2 -6.15 -18.50 -4.73
CA LYS A 2 -5.47 -17.70 -5.77
C LYS A 2 -4.38 -18.53 -6.47
N ALA A 3 -4.04 -18.17 -7.72
CA ALA A 3 -3.01 -18.87 -8.50
C ALA A 3 -1.66 -18.91 -7.78
N ILE A 4 -1.24 -17.77 -7.19
CA ILE A 4 -0.03 -17.69 -6.38
C ILE A 4 -0.07 -18.62 -5.17
N ASN A 5 -1.17 -18.69 -4.41
CA ASN A 5 -1.27 -19.60 -3.27
C ASN A 5 -1.14 -21.06 -3.71
N ARG A 6 -1.77 -21.42 -4.83
CA ARG A 6 -1.64 -22.77 -5.40
C ARG A 6 -0.19 -23.07 -5.78
N PHE A 7 0.45 -22.17 -6.53
CA PHE A 7 1.85 -22.28 -6.93
C PHE A 7 2.77 -22.48 -5.72
N LEU A 8 2.61 -21.69 -4.67
CA LEU A 8 3.42 -21.77 -3.45
C LEU A 8 3.27 -23.14 -2.78
N LEU A 9 2.02 -23.60 -2.61
CA LEU A 9 1.74 -24.88 -1.99
C LEU A 9 2.25 -26.06 -2.82
N ASP A 10 2.12 -26.01 -4.15
CA ASP A 10 2.61 -27.04 -5.07
C ASP A 10 4.14 -27.14 -5.05
N ASN A 11 4.82 -26.04 -4.70
CA ASN A 11 6.28 -25.97 -4.54
C ASN A 11 6.75 -26.04 -3.07
N ALA A 12 5.86 -26.41 -2.13
CA ALA A 12 6.14 -26.53 -0.70
C ALA A 12 6.72 -25.25 -0.04
N ILE A 13 6.32 -24.08 -0.54
CA ILE A 13 6.64 -22.78 0.04
C ILE A 13 5.47 -22.36 0.94
N ARG A 14 5.73 -22.06 2.22
CA ARG A 14 4.71 -21.55 3.16
C ARG A 14 5.07 -20.14 3.66
N ILE A 15 4.07 -19.47 4.25
CA ILE A 15 4.21 -18.12 4.81
C ILE A 15 5.30 -18.08 5.90
N ALA A 16 5.41 -19.12 6.72
CA ALA A 16 6.43 -19.19 7.76
C ALA A 16 7.88 -19.12 7.22
N GLN A 17 8.14 -19.62 5.99
CA GLN A 17 9.47 -19.54 5.39
C GLN A 17 9.65 -18.29 4.52
N ASN A 18 8.61 -17.85 3.83
CA ASN A 18 8.66 -16.68 2.97
C ASN A 18 7.43 -15.78 3.19
N PRO A 19 7.45 -14.90 4.20
CA PRO A 19 6.33 -14.04 4.50
C PRO A 19 6.16 -12.98 3.40
N CYS A 20 4.92 -12.53 3.19
CA CYS A 20 4.55 -11.47 2.24
C CYS A 20 4.75 -11.81 0.75
N ILE A 21 5.04 -13.06 0.39
CA ILE A 21 5.08 -13.52 -1.01
C ILE A 21 3.68 -13.54 -1.67
N SER A 22 2.64 -13.72 -0.86
CA SER A 22 1.25 -13.72 -1.30
C SER A 22 0.49 -12.55 -0.70
N PRO A 23 -0.52 -12.00 -1.42
CA PRO A 23 -1.53 -11.13 -0.82
C PRO A 23 -2.26 -11.73 0.38
N ASP A 24 -2.40 -13.06 0.42
CA ASP A 24 -3.07 -13.78 1.50
C ASP A 24 -2.07 -14.27 2.55
N PHE A 25 -2.43 -14.10 3.81
CA PHE A 25 -1.72 -14.70 4.96
C PHE A 25 -2.33 -16.05 5.37
N CYS A 26 -3.20 -16.61 4.54
CA CYS A 26 -3.72 -17.97 4.64
C CYS A 26 -3.72 -18.60 3.24
N LEU A 27 -2.71 -19.42 2.96
CA LEU A 27 -2.54 -20.18 1.72
C LEU A 27 -3.44 -21.41 1.70
N ASP A 28 -3.48 -22.18 2.80
CA ASP A 28 -4.24 -23.43 2.90
C ASP A 28 -5.28 -23.38 4.03
N TRP A 29 -6.48 -22.93 3.70
CA TRP A 29 -7.57 -22.82 4.67
C TRP A 29 -8.09 -24.17 5.16
N ASP A 30 -8.04 -25.21 4.32
CA ASP A 30 -8.53 -26.53 4.71
C ASP A 30 -7.57 -27.20 5.71
N GLU A 31 -6.25 -27.09 5.49
CA GLU A 31 -5.24 -27.54 6.44
C GLU A 31 -5.36 -26.79 7.78
N LEU A 32 -5.49 -25.46 7.75
CA LEU A 32 -5.64 -24.64 8.96
C LEU A 32 -6.92 -25.01 9.75
N LYS A 33 -8.05 -25.26 9.10
CA LYS A 33 -9.27 -25.75 9.78
C LYS A 33 -9.04 -27.10 10.47
N GLY A 34 -8.28 -28.00 9.85
CA GLY A 34 -7.86 -29.26 10.44
C GLY A 34 -7.08 -29.05 11.74
N ASN A 35 -6.08 -28.15 11.69
CA ASN A 35 -5.25 -27.78 12.85
C ASN A 35 -6.07 -27.10 13.96
N LEU A 36 -7.01 -26.22 13.60
CA LEU A 36 -7.93 -25.59 14.55
C LEU A 36 -8.85 -26.60 15.25
N THR A 37 -9.30 -27.64 14.53
CA THR A 37 -10.18 -28.67 15.07
C THR A 37 -9.44 -29.60 16.04
N SER A 38 -8.20 -29.97 15.72
CA SER A 38 -7.36 -30.78 16.62
C SER A 38 -6.83 -29.98 17.81
N GLY A 39 -6.72 -28.65 17.69
CA GLY A 39 -6.10 -27.77 18.68
C GLY A 39 -4.59 -27.90 18.74
N GLU A 40 -3.98 -28.71 17.87
CA GLU A 40 -2.54 -28.89 17.81
C GLU A 40 -1.89 -27.82 16.94
N ARG A 41 -0.74 -27.29 17.40
CA ARG A 41 0.14 -26.41 16.61
C ARG A 41 -0.48 -25.08 16.15
N VAL A 42 -1.55 -24.63 16.81
CA VAL A 42 -2.12 -23.29 16.62
C VAL A 42 -1.73 -22.38 17.78
N VAL A 43 -1.18 -21.22 17.45
CA VAL A 43 -0.87 -20.15 18.40
C VAL A 43 -1.97 -19.11 18.34
N VAL A 44 -2.49 -18.74 19.52
CA VAL A 44 -3.41 -17.61 19.68
C VAL A 44 -2.61 -16.39 20.10
N HIS A 45 -2.63 -15.33 19.29
CA HIS A 45 -1.90 -14.10 19.57
C HIS A 45 -2.73 -13.15 20.42
N GLU A 46 -2.83 -13.39 21.74
CA GLU A 46 -3.73 -12.62 22.62
C GLU A 46 -3.50 -11.09 22.59
N LYS A 47 -2.27 -10.65 22.30
CA LYS A 47 -1.95 -9.22 22.12
C LYS A 47 -2.62 -8.58 20.90
N SER A 48 -3.10 -9.38 19.95
CA SER A 48 -3.82 -8.92 18.75
C SER A 48 -5.27 -8.57 19.02
N ALA A 49 -5.75 -8.66 20.25
CA ALA A 49 -7.16 -8.44 20.57
C ALA A 49 -7.64 -7.02 20.21
N PHE A 50 -8.72 -6.93 19.44
CA PHE A 50 -9.45 -5.69 19.16
C PHE A 50 -10.96 -5.95 19.07
N ASN A 51 -11.76 -4.88 19.14
CA ASN A 51 -13.22 -4.97 19.11
C ASN A 51 -13.80 -4.32 17.85
N THR A 52 -14.86 -4.92 17.33
CA THR A 52 -15.79 -4.27 16.39
C THR A 52 -17.22 -4.42 16.93
N ALA A 53 -18.22 -3.90 16.21
CA ALA A 53 -19.62 -4.13 16.55
C ALA A 53 -20.01 -5.63 16.57
N ALA A 54 -19.28 -6.48 15.85
CA ALA A 54 -19.54 -7.92 15.79
C ALA A 54 -19.04 -8.68 17.01
N GLY A 55 -18.10 -8.12 17.80
CA GLY A 55 -17.50 -8.77 18.94
C GLY A 55 -15.99 -8.56 19.02
N GLN A 56 -15.32 -9.43 19.77
CA GLN A 56 -13.88 -9.39 19.97
C GLN A 56 -13.17 -10.28 18.96
N TRP A 57 -12.14 -9.73 18.33
CA TRP A 57 -11.31 -10.40 17.33
C TRP A 57 -9.92 -10.68 17.88
N VAL A 58 -9.35 -11.82 17.52
CA VAL A 58 -7.96 -12.21 17.81
C VAL A 58 -7.39 -12.92 16.58
N VAL A 59 -6.11 -12.73 16.30
CA VAL A 59 -5.37 -13.45 15.25
C VAL A 59 -4.86 -14.79 15.80
N VAL A 60 -5.05 -15.84 15.01
CA VAL A 60 -4.44 -17.16 15.23
C VAL A 60 -3.52 -17.51 14.08
N GLU A 61 -2.53 -18.35 14.32
CA GLU A 61 -1.50 -18.76 13.35
C GLU A 61 -1.13 -20.22 13.58
N ASP A 62 -0.95 -21.00 12.52
CA ASP A 62 -0.40 -22.35 12.62
C ASP A 62 1.10 -22.45 12.34
N ILE A 63 1.64 -23.66 12.38
CA ILE A 63 3.08 -23.91 12.15
C ILE A 63 3.56 -23.59 10.73
N ASN A 64 2.66 -23.55 9.74
CA ASN A 64 2.97 -23.19 8.36
C ASN A 64 2.93 -21.66 8.14
N GLY A 65 2.50 -20.91 9.17
CA GLY A 65 2.31 -19.47 9.10
C GLY A 65 0.98 -19.09 8.46
N ASP A 66 0.03 -20.02 8.32
CA ASP A 66 -1.33 -19.70 7.89
C ASP A 66 -2.08 -19.05 9.05
N HIS A 67 -2.65 -17.87 8.80
CA HIS A 67 -3.33 -17.04 9.79
C HIS A 67 -4.85 -17.06 9.60
N ALA A 68 -5.58 -16.90 10.70
CA ALA A 68 -7.02 -16.69 10.67
C ALA A 68 -7.47 -15.63 11.69
N TRP A 69 -8.61 -15.00 11.39
CA TRP A 69 -9.34 -14.12 12.29
C TRP A 69 -10.28 -14.96 13.15
N ARG A 70 -10.07 -14.99 14.46
CA ARG A 70 -10.98 -15.61 15.44
C ARG A 70 -11.90 -14.57 16.03
N LEU A 71 -13.20 -14.76 15.90
CA LEU A 71 -14.25 -13.93 16.51
C LEU A 71 -14.84 -14.63 17.74
N SER A 72 -14.93 -13.88 18.85
CA SER A 72 -15.56 -14.28 20.11
C SER A 72 -16.68 -13.31 20.48
N GLY A 73 -17.76 -13.84 21.08
CA GLY A 73 -18.91 -13.03 21.49
C GLY A 73 -19.77 -12.55 20.32
N ALA A 74 -19.78 -13.29 19.22
CA ALA A 74 -20.60 -12.97 18.04
C ALA A 74 -22.09 -12.91 18.42
N SER A 75 -22.75 -11.80 18.09
CA SER A 75 -24.21 -11.74 18.09
C SER A 75 -24.74 -12.54 16.91
N ASP A 76 -25.69 -13.43 17.12
CA ASP A 76 -26.33 -14.17 16.02
C ASP A 76 -26.86 -13.20 14.95
N GLY A 77 -26.48 -13.44 13.70
CA GLY A 77 -26.97 -12.69 12.53
C GLY A 77 -26.25 -11.38 12.20
N LEU A 78 -25.18 -11.01 12.90
CA LEU A 78 -24.40 -9.82 12.56
C LEU A 78 -23.48 -10.10 11.37
N ASP A 79 -23.73 -9.43 10.25
CA ASP A 79 -22.90 -9.53 9.05
C ASP A 79 -21.53 -8.88 9.30
N THR A 80 -20.47 -9.70 9.22
CA THR A 80 -19.08 -9.24 9.34
C THR A 80 -18.51 -8.74 8.01
N GLY A 81 -19.13 -9.12 6.88
CA GLY A 81 -18.58 -8.94 5.54
C GLY A 81 -17.38 -9.83 5.22
N LEU A 82 -17.01 -10.77 6.10
CA LEU A 82 -15.92 -11.71 5.86
C LEU A 82 -16.44 -13.01 5.24
N SER A 83 -15.64 -13.59 4.35
CA SER A 83 -15.92 -14.83 3.61
C SER A 83 -15.26 -16.05 4.24
N ASP A 84 -15.72 -17.25 3.85
CA ASP A 84 -15.18 -18.55 4.24
C ASP A 84 -15.25 -18.87 5.75
N ARG A 85 -16.35 -18.48 6.37
CA ARG A 85 -16.69 -18.71 7.78
C ARG A 85 -16.60 -20.19 8.17
N ALA A 86 -15.93 -20.48 9.29
CA ALA A 86 -15.92 -21.78 9.94
C ALA A 86 -16.25 -21.67 11.44
N GLU A 87 -17.11 -22.54 11.95
CA GLU A 87 -17.37 -22.68 13.39
C GLU A 87 -16.60 -23.87 13.95
N ILE A 88 -15.68 -23.62 14.89
CA ILE A 88 -14.79 -24.65 15.44
C ILE A 88 -14.63 -24.38 16.94
N GLY A 89 -14.92 -25.38 17.78
CA GLY A 89 -14.67 -25.31 19.23
C GLY A 89 -15.41 -24.15 19.94
N GLY A 90 -16.57 -23.72 19.45
CA GLY A 90 -17.34 -22.61 20.01
C GLY A 90 -16.88 -21.20 19.58
N PHE A 91 -15.94 -21.11 18.64
CA PHE A 91 -15.49 -19.85 18.04
C PHE A 91 -15.81 -19.81 16.55
N VAL A 92 -15.85 -18.60 15.99
CA VAL A 92 -16.00 -18.38 14.55
C VAL A 92 -14.66 -17.95 13.98
N TYR A 93 -14.23 -18.57 12.88
CA TYR A 93 -12.97 -18.28 12.20
C TYR A 93 -13.19 -17.88 10.74
N PHE A 94 -12.29 -17.06 10.23
CA PHE A 94 -12.20 -16.66 8.82
C PHE A 94 -10.73 -16.66 8.39
N PRO A 95 -10.37 -17.12 7.18
CA PRO A 95 -9.00 -17.11 6.73
C PRO A 95 -8.48 -15.66 6.61
N ALA A 96 -7.20 -15.44 6.88
CA ALA A 96 -6.53 -14.17 6.64
C ALA A 96 -6.25 -13.96 5.14
N SER A 97 -7.30 -13.84 4.33
CA SER A 97 -7.21 -13.40 2.93
C SER A 97 -7.15 -11.88 2.85
N LEU A 98 -6.68 -11.35 1.71
CA LEU A 98 -6.69 -9.91 1.44
C LEU A 98 -8.11 -9.31 1.50
N GLU A 99 -9.11 -10.04 0.99
CA GLU A 99 -10.51 -9.59 0.98
C GLU A 99 -11.05 -9.50 2.41
N ASN A 100 -10.72 -10.47 3.26
CA ASN A 100 -11.08 -10.42 4.67
C ASN A 100 -10.32 -9.32 5.42
N LEU A 101 -9.08 -8.98 5.02
CA LEU A 101 -8.36 -7.83 5.57
C LEU A 101 -9.07 -6.50 5.26
N VAL A 102 -9.57 -6.32 4.02
CA VAL A 102 -10.39 -5.16 3.64
C VAL A 102 -11.63 -5.07 4.50
N ALA A 103 -12.36 -6.18 4.66
CA ALA A 103 -13.56 -6.22 5.50
C ALA A 103 -13.25 -5.88 6.97
N ILE A 104 -12.19 -6.45 7.56
CA ILE A 104 -11.74 -6.10 8.92
C ILE A 104 -11.40 -4.62 9.04
N LYS A 105 -10.70 -4.02 8.06
CA LYS A 105 -10.38 -2.58 8.08
C LYS A 105 -11.64 -1.73 8.18
N ASN A 106 -12.65 -2.03 7.36
CA ASN A 106 -13.93 -1.32 7.41
C ASN A 106 -14.59 -1.46 8.79
N ARG A 107 -14.73 -2.68 9.33
CA ARG A 107 -15.37 -2.92 10.63
C ARG A 107 -14.62 -2.28 11.81
N VAL A 108 -13.30 -2.25 11.74
CA VAL A 108 -12.46 -1.59 12.76
C VAL A 108 -12.64 -0.08 12.70
N GLN A 109 -12.59 0.52 11.51
CA GLN A 109 -12.66 1.97 11.35
C GLN A 109 -14.07 2.54 11.53
N GLU A 110 -15.12 1.72 11.37
CA GLU A 110 -16.50 2.06 11.75
C GLU A 110 -16.61 2.39 13.26
N VAL A 111 -15.85 1.70 14.10
CA VAL A 111 -15.88 1.88 15.56
C VAL A 111 -14.74 2.79 16.04
N ASN A 112 -13.57 2.71 15.42
CA ASN A 112 -12.40 3.52 15.75
C ASN A 112 -11.70 4.01 14.47
N PRO A 113 -12.10 5.18 13.94
CA PRO A 113 -11.50 5.77 12.74
C PRO A 113 -9.99 5.99 12.85
N THR A 114 -9.47 6.16 14.08
CA THR A 114 -8.05 6.40 14.38
C THR A 114 -7.26 5.13 14.75
N SER A 115 -7.81 3.95 14.46
CA SER A 115 -7.16 2.67 14.80
C SER A 115 -5.74 2.58 14.24
N ALA A 116 -4.77 2.26 15.10
CA ALA A 116 -3.38 2.03 14.74
C ALA A 116 -3.10 0.60 14.24
N ILE A 117 -4.13 -0.21 13.99
CA ILE A 117 -3.99 -1.53 13.34
C ILE A 117 -3.55 -1.36 11.88
N PHE A 118 -4.10 -0.35 11.21
CA PHE A 118 -3.90 -0.11 9.79
C PHE A 118 -3.02 1.13 9.55
N PRO A 119 -2.28 1.17 8.43
CA PRO A 119 -1.57 2.38 8.02
C PRO A 119 -2.58 3.51 7.77
N SER A 120 -2.20 4.74 8.10
CA SER A 120 -3.05 5.93 7.96
C SER A 120 -2.27 7.14 7.47
N ALA A 121 -3.01 8.19 7.10
CA ALA A 121 -2.47 9.53 6.83
C ALA A 121 -2.53 10.46 8.06
N GLY A 122 -2.86 9.90 9.24
CA GLY A 122 -3.17 10.67 10.44
C GLY A 122 -1.96 11.20 11.22
N GLY A 123 -2.23 11.96 12.29
CA GLY A 123 -1.19 12.49 13.18
C GLY A 123 -0.25 13.47 12.49
N ASN A 124 1.05 13.31 12.70
CA ASN A 124 2.10 14.16 12.11
C ASN A 124 2.74 13.54 10.86
N LEU A 125 2.21 12.41 10.36
CA LEU A 125 2.81 11.65 9.25
C LEU A 125 2.95 12.50 7.98
N GLY A 126 1.98 13.36 7.67
CA GLY A 126 2.04 14.29 6.52
C GLY A 126 2.82 15.59 6.75
N LYS A 127 3.47 15.76 7.91
CA LYS A 127 4.21 16.99 8.26
C LYS A 127 5.70 16.74 8.45
N SER A 128 6.03 15.71 9.21
CA SER A 128 7.40 15.31 9.52
C SER A 128 7.38 13.84 9.89
N THR A 129 7.87 13.00 8.98
CA THR A 129 7.95 11.56 9.14
C THR A 129 9.29 11.07 8.64
N LEU A 130 9.72 9.92 9.15
CA LEU A 130 10.88 9.20 8.64
C LEU A 130 10.38 7.96 7.88
N GLY A 131 10.81 7.85 6.63
CA GLY A 131 10.66 6.66 5.78
C GLY A 131 11.54 5.53 6.26
N ILE A 132 10.94 4.42 6.70
CA ILE A 132 11.68 3.21 7.08
C ILE A 132 11.34 2.10 6.10
N GLY A 133 12.20 1.95 5.09
CA GLY A 133 12.16 0.82 4.16
C GLY A 133 13.19 -0.24 4.49
N ALA A 134 12.83 -1.50 4.32
CA ALA A 134 13.76 -2.62 4.42
C ALA A 134 13.53 -3.60 3.27
N ARG A 135 14.61 -3.90 2.55
CA ARG A 135 14.55 -4.68 1.30
C ARG A 135 14.71 -6.18 1.47
N PHE A 136 15.18 -6.61 2.63
CA PHE A 136 15.73 -7.95 2.82
C PHE A 136 14.93 -8.78 3.83
N THR A 137 14.02 -8.16 4.58
CA THR A 137 13.30 -8.86 5.63
C THR A 137 12.08 -8.12 6.14
N THR A 138 11.05 -8.88 6.50
CA THR A 138 9.90 -8.42 7.29
C THR A 138 10.22 -8.34 8.79
N LEU A 139 11.38 -8.85 9.22
CA LEU A 139 11.82 -8.87 10.63
C LEU A 139 12.17 -7.49 11.19
N HIS A 140 12.20 -6.44 10.36
CA HIS A 140 12.51 -5.10 10.81
C HIS A 140 11.35 -4.44 11.58
N TRP A 141 10.09 -4.80 11.27
CA TRP A 141 8.90 -4.14 11.84
C TRP A 141 8.88 -4.11 13.38
N PRO A 142 9.20 -5.19 14.12
CA PRO A 142 9.27 -5.12 15.58
C PRO A 142 10.29 -4.09 16.11
N GLY A 143 11.41 -3.89 15.39
CA GLY A 143 12.40 -2.87 15.74
C GLY A 143 11.86 -1.46 15.51
N VAL A 144 11.14 -1.24 14.40
CA VAL A 144 10.47 0.03 14.11
C VAL A 144 9.37 0.32 15.12
N ASP A 145 8.56 -0.68 15.47
CA ASP A 145 7.51 -0.57 16.50
C ASP A 145 8.09 -0.20 17.86
N TRP A 146 9.20 -0.83 18.24
CA TRP A 146 9.91 -0.50 19.45
C TRP A 146 10.38 0.96 19.44
N ALA A 147 10.97 1.43 18.33
CA ALA A 147 11.44 2.80 18.22
C ALA A 147 10.27 3.81 18.31
N MET A 148 9.21 3.60 17.54
CA MET A 148 7.99 4.43 17.60
C MET A 148 7.41 4.46 19.03
N ALA A 149 7.32 3.32 19.70
CA ALA A 149 6.77 3.24 21.05
C ALA A 149 7.62 3.96 22.11
N ASN A 150 8.95 3.93 22.00
CA ASN A 150 9.85 4.60 22.94
C ASN A 150 9.97 6.11 22.67
N LEU A 151 9.86 6.52 21.41
CA LEU A 151 9.90 7.93 21.03
C LEU A 151 8.54 8.62 21.11
N GLY A 152 7.44 7.85 21.11
CA GLY A 152 6.08 8.39 21.09
C GLY A 152 5.73 9.09 19.77
N ILE A 153 6.39 8.74 18.67
CA ILE A 153 6.19 9.35 17.35
C ILE A 153 5.76 8.32 16.33
N GLY A 154 4.89 8.74 15.40
CA GLY A 154 4.55 7.97 14.21
C GLY A 154 5.65 8.05 13.15
N MET A 155 5.79 6.99 12.37
CA MET A 155 6.72 6.91 11.24
C MET A 155 6.03 6.29 10.02
N THR A 156 6.61 6.49 8.85
CA THR A 156 6.35 5.67 7.66
C THR A 156 7.05 4.34 7.86
N ALA A 157 6.41 3.47 8.65
CA ALA A 157 6.98 2.26 9.20
C ALA A 157 6.98 1.06 8.24
N ASN A 158 6.41 1.25 7.05
CA ASN A 158 6.50 0.34 5.93
C ASN A 158 6.78 1.21 4.69
N GLN A 159 7.83 0.94 3.93
CA GLN A 159 8.16 1.70 2.73
C GLN A 159 8.99 0.87 1.77
N ASN A 160 8.57 0.82 0.52
CA ASN A 160 9.33 0.19 -0.56
C ASN A 160 9.00 0.85 -1.90
N SER A 161 9.97 0.85 -2.82
CA SER A 161 9.79 1.36 -4.18
C SER A 161 8.94 0.41 -5.03
N ILE A 162 7.94 0.93 -5.73
CA ILE A 162 7.07 0.15 -6.61
C ILE A 162 7.13 0.77 -8.01
N PRO A 163 7.51 0.02 -9.05
CA PRO A 163 7.51 -1.45 -9.13
C PRO A 163 8.86 -2.12 -8.85
N ARG A 164 9.87 -1.35 -8.45
CA ARG A 164 11.25 -1.87 -8.41
C ARG A 164 11.46 -2.98 -7.40
N GLU A 165 11.00 -2.76 -6.18
CA GLU A 165 11.29 -3.62 -5.04
C GLU A 165 10.23 -4.69 -4.80
N LEU A 166 8.95 -4.30 -4.92
CA LEU A 166 7.81 -5.18 -4.65
C LEU A 166 7.06 -5.57 -5.93
N VAL A 167 6.57 -6.80 -5.95
CA VAL A 167 5.71 -7.32 -7.00
C VAL A 167 4.31 -6.75 -6.80
N TYR A 168 3.84 -5.92 -7.73
CA TYR A 168 2.49 -5.36 -7.69
C TYR A 168 1.51 -6.14 -8.57
N ASP A 169 2.02 -7.04 -9.42
CA ASP A 169 1.24 -7.91 -10.30
C ASP A 169 1.79 -9.33 -10.22
N VAL A 170 1.21 -10.12 -9.30
CA VAL A 170 1.66 -11.49 -9.04
C VAL A 170 1.33 -12.45 -10.20
N ASP A 171 0.31 -12.14 -11.00
CA ASP A 171 -0.07 -12.99 -12.13
C ASP A 171 0.93 -12.82 -13.28
N VAL A 172 1.37 -11.58 -13.56
CA VAL A 172 2.45 -11.31 -14.51
C VAL A 172 3.79 -11.89 -14.03
N MET A 173 4.05 -11.88 -12.71
CA MET A 173 5.20 -12.60 -12.13
C MET A 173 5.15 -14.10 -12.42
N LEU A 174 4.00 -14.75 -12.18
CA LEU A 174 3.85 -16.18 -12.44
C LEU A 174 3.93 -16.53 -13.93
N ALA A 175 3.58 -15.59 -14.80
CA ALA A 175 3.73 -15.72 -16.25
C ALA A 175 5.18 -15.51 -16.75
N ASP A 176 6.12 -15.13 -15.87
CA ASP A 176 7.49 -14.74 -16.23
C ASP A 176 7.53 -13.54 -17.22
N GLU A 177 6.59 -12.62 -17.05
CA GLU A 177 6.35 -11.46 -17.93
C GLU A 177 6.64 -10.12 -17.24
N LEU A 178 7.24 -10.14 -16.03
CA LEU A 178 7.67 -8.92 -15.37
C LEU A 178 8.73 -8.19 -16.19
N ASP A 179 8.63 -6.87 -16.19
CA ASP A 179 9.60 -6.04 -16.87
C ASP A 179 10.92 -5.96 -16.06
N THR A 180 11.90 -5.26 -16.61
CA THR A 180 13.14 -4.89 -15.93
C THR A 180 13.14 -3.42 -15.57
N VAL A 181 13.78 -3.10 -14.46
CA VAL A 181 13.91 -1.75 -13.92
C VAL A 181 15.38 -1.43 -13.67
N PRO A 182 15.82 -0.18 -13.91
CA PRO A 182 17.15 0.24 -13.52
C PRO A 182 17.36 0.08 -12.01
N PHE A 183 18.51 -0.48 -11.63
CA PHE A 183 18.97 -0.50 -10.25
C PHE A 183 20.34 0.18 -10.13
N PRO A 184 20.35 1.53 -10.00
CA PRO A 184 21.57 2.33 -10.09
C PRO A 184 22.67 1.91 -9.11
N PHE A 185 22.30 1.41 -7.93
CA PHE A 185 23.26 0.99 -6.89
C PHE A 185 24.22 -0.12 -7.36
N ILE A 186 23.77 -1.02 -8.23
CA ILE A 186 24.61 -2.09 -8.80
C ILE A 186 24.94 -1.88 -10.28
N GLY A 187 24.50 -0.77 -10.88
CA GLY A 187 24.81 -0.41 -12.26
C GLY A 187 24.23 -1.35 -13.32
N THR A 188 23.14 -2.06 -13.03
CA THR A 188 22.46 -2.94 -13.99
C THR A 188 20.94 -2.88 -13.81
N ASN A 189 20.21 -3.56 -14.69
CA ASN A 189 18.77 -3.76 -14.57
C ASN A 189 18.48 -5.02 -13.75
N VAL A 190 17.41 -4.98 -12.96
CA VAL A 190 16.86 -6.12 -12.22
C VAL A 190 15.41 -6.35 -12.65
N PRO A 191 14.86 -7.56 -12.47
CA PRO A 191 13.41 -7.75 -12.61
C PRO A 191 12.64 -6.83 -11.66
N GLU A 192 11.45 -6.39 -12.07
CA GLU A 192 10.49 -5.79 -11.15
C GLU A 192 10.26 -6.71 -9.94
N GLY A 193 9.98 -6.11 -8.78
CA GLY A 193 9.70 -6.88 -7.58
C GLY A 193 10.85 -7.79 -7.13
N HIS A 194 12.11 -7.36 -7.32
CA HIS A 194 13.28 -8.21 -7.09
C HIS A 194 13.41 -8.77 -5.66
N GLN A 195 12.60 -8.32 -4.71
CA GLN A 195 12.54 -8.86 -3.34
C GLN A 195 11.67 -10.13 -3.24
N GLY A 196 10.83 -10.41 -4.24
CA GLY A 196 9.92 -11.55 -4.27
C GLY A 196 8.73 -11.44 -3.30
N GLN A 197 8.48 -10.24 -2.78
CA GLN A 197 7.34 -9.92 -1.90
C GLN A 197 6.32 -9.10 -2.68
N SER A 198 5.03 -9.39 -2.48
CA SER A 198 3.98 -8.59 -3.10
C SER A 198 3.64 -7.34 -2.30
N VAL A 199 3.13 -6.31 -2.96
CA VAL A 199 2.70 -5.07 -2.31
C VAL A 199 1.58 -5.34 -1.29
N GLU A 200 0.63 -6.19 -1.66
CA GLU A 200 -0.48 -6.59 -0.79
C GLU A 200 0.02 -7.48 0.35
N GLY A 201 0.98 -8.38 0.07
CA GLY A 201 1.61 -9.21 1.08
C GLY A 201 2.33 -8.37 2.13
N MET A 202 3.08 -7.35 1.70
CA MET A 202 3.75 -6.40 2.59
C MET A 202 2.75 -5.58 3.41
N SER A 203 1.62 -5.18 2.80
CA SER A 203 0.52 -4.50 3.49
C SER A 203 -0.06 -5.39 4.60
N HIS A 204 -0.41 -6.63 4.25
CA HIS A 204 -1.04 -7.59 5.15
C HIS A 204 -0.08 -7.99 6.28
N GLY A 205 1.17 -8.30 5.94
CA GLY A 205 2.20 -8.72 6.88
C GLY A 205 2.53 -7.65 7.91
N CYS A 206 2.60 -6.37 7.50
CA CYS A 206 2.85 -5.29 8.44
C CYS A 206 1.70 -5.14 9.44
N VAL A 207 0.43 -5.25 8.99
CA VAL A 207 -0.75 -5.26 9.87
C VAL A 207 -0.69 -6.44 10.84
N MET A 208 -0.39 -7.65 10.35
CA MET A 208 -0.23 -8.84 11.19
C MET A 208 0.88 -8.63 12.23
N ALA A 209 1.99 -8.01 11.86
CA ALA A 209 3.06 -7.68 12.81
C ALA A 209 2.58 -6.72 13.91
N LYS A 210 1.89 -5.61 13.58
CA LYS A 210 1.35 -4.66 14.58
C LYS A 210 0.36 -5.31 15.55
N LEU A 211 -0.41 -6.27 15.04
CA LEU A 211 -1.35 -7.06 15.84
C LEU A 211 -0.63 -8.02 16.77
N LYS A 212 0.27 -8.86 16.24
CA LYS A 212 1.01 -9.88 17.00
C LYS A 212 1.90 -9.27 18.10
N THR A 213 2.52 -8.12 17.83
CA THR A 213 3.33 -7.41 18.83
C THR A 213 2.50 -6.65 19.87
N GLY A 214 1.22 -6.39 19.57
CA GLY A 214 0.36 -5.50 20.36
C GLY A 214 0.64 -4.01 20.16
N PHE A 215 1.44 -3.62 19.16
CA PHE A 215 1.79 -2.22 18.91
C PHE A 215 0.55 -1.34 18.69
N HIS A 216 -0.46 -1.84 17.97
CA HIS A 216 -1.70 -1.10 17.69
C HIS A 216 -2.41 -0.58 18.96
N GLN A 217 -2.24 -1.24 20.11
CA GLN A 217 -2.84 -0.83 21.38
C GLN A 217 -2.23 0.46 21.93
N ARG A 218 -1.08 0.89 21.41
CA ARG A 218 -0.42 2.16 21.75
C ARG A 218 -1.13 3.38 21.15
N GLY A 219 -1.96 3.20 20.12
CA GLY A 219 -2.64 4.29 19.42
C GLY A 219 -1.70 5.24 18.67
N ILE A 220 -0.47 4.80 18.37
CA ILE A 220 0.50 5.58 17.60
C ILE A 220 0.23 5.34 16.11
N ALA A 221 -0.11 6.39 15.38
CA ALA A 221 -0.31 6.34 13.94
C ALA A 221 0.99 5.97 13.21
N TRP A 222 0.88 5.17 12.16
CA TRP A 222 1.98 4.83 11.26
C TRP A 222 1.46 4.83 9.81
N SER A 223 2.36 4.96 8.84
CA SER A 223 2.02 4.93 7.41
C SER A 223 2.74 3.81 6.67
N PHE A 224 2.16 3.44 5.53
CA PHE A 224 2.80 2.66 4.49
C PHE A 224 2.99 3.54 3.26
N ASN A 225 4.24 3.80 2.86
CA ASN A 225 4.57 4.49 1.62
C ASN A 225 4.82 3.51 0.47
N ALA A 226 3.98 3.61 -0.55
CA ALA A 226 4.24 3.04 -1.87
C ALA A 226 5.13 4.03 -2.64
N ASP A 227 6.43 3.81 -2.54
CA ASP A 227 7.46 4.77 -2.91
C ASP A 227 7.77 4.72 -4.42
N HIS A 228 8.27 5.81 -4.98
CA HIS A 228 8.68 5.93 -6.39
C HIS A 228 7.73 5.29 -7.41
N GLN A 229 6.44 5.61 -7.33
CA GLN A 229 5.50 5.10 -8.31
C GLN A 229 5.59 5.85 -9.63
N PRO A 230 5.98 5.18 -10.72
CA PRO A 230 6.21 5.86 -11.98
C PRO A 230 4.89 6.34 -12.60
N ILE A 231 4.92 7.58 -13.06
CA ILE A 231 3.94 8.18 -13.94
C ILE A 231 4.49 8.20 -15.35
N GLY A 232 3.76 7.64 -16.31
CA GLY A 232 4.16 7.62 -17.70
C GLY A 232 4.98 6.40 -18.12
N GLY A 233 5.41 6.43 -19.38
CA GLY A 233 6.20 5.37 -20.00
C GLY A 233 5.47 4.02 -20.06
N LYS A 234 6.24 2.94 -19.90
CA LYS A 234 5.75 1.56 -20.03
C LYS A 234 4.82 1.11 -18.90
N PHE A 235 4.72 1.86 -17.82
CA PHE A 235 3.93 1.50 -16.64
C PHE A 235 2.45 1.87 -16.77
N ASP A 236 2.10 2.77 -17.69
CA ASP A 236 0.71 3.19 -17.95
C ASP A 236 -0.18 2.00 -18.34
N VAL A 237 0.38 0.94 -18.95
CA VAL A 237 -0.38 -0.24 -19.40
C VAL A 237 -0.86 -1.16 -18.27
N ARG A 238 -0.19 -1.12 -17.10
CA ARG A 238 -0.53 -1.92 -15.90
C ARG A 238 -0.91 -1.05 -14.70
N GLU A 239 -1.39 0.15 -14.98
CA GLU A 239 -1.64 1.12 -13.92
C GLU A 239 -2.79 0.73 -12.98
N ASP A 240 -3.80 0.03 -13.49
CA ASP A 240 -4.93 -0.41 -12.66
C ASP A 240 -4.50 -1.49 -11.66
N GLN A 241 -3.60 -2.39 -12.06
CA GLN A 241 -2.97 -3.36 -11.16
C GLN A 241 -2.11 -2.66 -10.11
N LEU A 242 -1.28 -1.68 -10.52
CA LEU A 242 -0.48 -0.89 -9.59
C LEU A 242 -1.35 -0.16 -8.55
N VAL A 243 -2.46 0.42 -9.01
CA VAL A 243 -3.43 1.09 -8.13
C VAL A 243 -4.06 0.11 -7.15
N THR A 244 -4.52 -1.03 -7.64
CA THR A 244 -5.20 -2.06 -6.84
C THR A 244 -4.25 -2.68 -5.81
N GLY A 245 -3.03 -3.01 -6.19
CA GLY A 245 -2.04 -3.58 -5.27
C GLY A 245 -1.61 -2.62 -4.15
N CYS A 246 -1.65 -1.31 -4.40
CA CYS A 246 -1.30 -0.28 -3.41
C CYS A 246 -2.50 0.21 -2.58
N LEU A 247 -3.61 -0.53 -2.54
CA LEU A 247 -4.85 -0.10 -1.86
C LEU A 247 -4.64 0.24 -0.37
N PHE A 248 -3.78 -0.49 0.33
CA PHE A 248 -3.46 -0.25 1.74
C PHE A 248 -2.34 0.75 1.97
N ALA A 249 -1.62 1.20 0.94
CA ALA A 249 -0.64 2.28 1.10
C ALA A 249 -1.37 3.56 1.53
N SER A 250 -0.97 4.13 2.66
CA SER A 250 -1.55 5.38 3.18
C SER A 250 -0.75 6.60 2.76
N TYR A 251 0.31 6.40 1.99
CA TYR A 251 1.17 7.40 1.40
C TYR A 251 1.61 6.90 0.02
N ILE A 252 1.41 7.73 -1.01
CA ILE A 252 1.85 7.45 -2.38
C ILE A 252 2.87 8.52 -2.79
N THR A 253 4.05 8.09 -3.20
CA THR A 253 5.04 8.94 -3.86
C THR A 253 4.88 8.80 -5.38
N PHE A 254 4.37 9.83 -6.04
CA PHE A 254 4.23 9.88 -7.49
C PHE A 254 5.53 10.37 -8.12
N ASP A 255 6.26 9.46 -8.74
CA ASP A 255 7.47 9.78 -9.48
C ASP A 255 7.11 10.16 -10.93
N ILE A 256 7.27 11.44 -11.25
CA ILE A 256 6.99 11.96 -12.59
C ILE A 256 8.22 11.99 -13.50
N SER A 257 9.40 11.61 -12.99
CA SER A 257 10.67 11.64 -13.72
C SER A 257 10.62 10.83 -15.03
N PRO A 258 9.96 9.65 -15.11
CA PRO A 258 9.82 8.92 -16.36
C PRO A 258 9.11 9.71 -17.47
N GLU A 259 8.01 10.40 -17.15
CA GLU A 259 7.30 11.22 -18.13
C GLU A 259 8.08 12.50 -18.48
N LEU A 260 8.75 13.11 -17.50
CA LEU A 260 9.61 14.28 -17.74
C LEU A 260 10.77 13.95 -18.69
N ALA A 261 11.36 12.75 -18.58
CA ALA A 261 12.43 12.30 -19.47
C ALA A 261 11.95 12.06 -20.92
N LEU A 262 10.66 11.75 -21.12
CA LEU A 262 10.06 11.52 -22.43
C LEU A 262 9.44 12.80 -23.04
N THR A 263 9.25 13.86 -22.25
CA THR A 263 8.57 15.06 -22.72
C THR A 263 9.47 15.88 -23.64
N GLU A 264 9.06 16.03 -24.90
CA GLU A 264 9.73 16.87 -25.88
C GLU A 264 9.37 18.35 -25.69
N THR A 265 10.37 19.22 -25.74
CA THR A 265 10.17 20.67 -25.62
C THR A 265 9.83 21.28 -26.98
N LEU A 266 8.74 22.04 -27.04
CA LEU A 266 8.39 22.84 -28.23
C LEU A 266 9.46 23.93 -28.47
N GLU A 267 9.94 24.07 -29.70
CA GLU A 267 11.07 24.96 -30.02
C GLU A 267 10.69 26.44 -30.03
N SER A 268 9.53 26.82 -30.57
CA SER A 268 9.15 28.23 -30.72
C SER A 268 8.33 28.78 -29.54
N GLU A 269 8.52 30.06 -29.21
CA GLU A 269 7.74 30.74 -28.17
C GLU A 269 6.25 30.78 -28.51
N ALA A 270 5.91 30.97 -29.79
CA ALA A 270 4.52 31.01 -30.24
C ALA A 270 3.82 29.65 -30.05
N ASP A 271 4.51 28.54 -30.34
CA ASP A 271 3.95 27.20 -30.15
C ASP A 271 3.77 26.88 -28.66
N ARG A 272 4.75 27.24 -27.83
CA ARG A 272 4.65 27.10 -26.36
C ARG A 272 3.45 27.87 -25.82
N ARG A 273 3.31 29.13 -26.25
CA ARG A 273 2.19 29.98 -25.84
C ARG A 273 0.85 29.39 -26.26
N SER A 274 0.75 28.95 -27.52
CA SER A 274 -0.46 28.32 -28.07
C SER A 274 -0.83 27.05 -27.28
N PHE A 275 0.16 26.22 -26.94
CA PHE A 275 -0.06 25.04 -26.11
C PHE A 275 -0.59 25.40 -24.73
N VAL A 276 0.04 26.36 -24.04
CA VAL A 276 -0.39 26.79 -22.70
C VAL A 276 -1.83 27.31 -22.72
N GLU A 277 -2.17 28.13 -23.71
CA GLU A 277 -3.53 28.67 -23.86
C GLU A 277 -4.59 27.62 -24.20
N SER A 278 -4.22 26.53 -24.89
CA SER A 278 -5.16 25.45 -25.23
C SER A 278 -5.27 24.39 -24.14
N GLU A 279 -4.19 24.10 -23.42
CA GLU A 279 -4.11 22.95 -22.50
C GLU A 279 -4.27 23.32 -21.03
N ILE A 280 -4.05 24.58 -20.66
CA ILE A 280 -3.99 25.02 -19.26
C ILE A 280 -4.95 26.18 -19.04
N ALA A 281 -5.81 26.05 -18.03
CA ALA A 281 -6.74 27.12 -17.66
C ALA A 281 -5.96 28.39 -17.26
N ALA A 282 -6.35 29.55 -17.82
CA ALA A 282 -5.62 30.80 -17.65
C ALA A 282 -5.53 31.26 -16.18
N ASP A 283 -6.53 30.94 -15.37
CA ASP A 283 -6.53 31.21 -13.92
C ASP A 283 -5.48 30.36 -13.19
N LEU A 284 -5.30 29.10 -13.58
CA LEU A 284 -4.24 28.23 -13.07
C LEU A 284 -2.86 28.78 -13.42
N VAL A 285 -2.63 29.18 -14.67
CA VAL A 285 -1.37 29.82 -15.10
C VAL A 285 -1.07 31.07 -14.27
N SER A 286 -2.06 31.95 -14.10
CA SER A 286 -1.93 33.16 -13.28
C SER A 286 -1.61 32.83 -11.82
N ASN A 287 -2.24 31.80 -11.26
CA ASN A 287 -1.99 31.36 -9.89
C ASN A 287 -0.60 30.77 -9.71
N VAL A 288 -0.09 30.00 -10.68
CA VAL A 288 1.28 29.49 -10.69
C VAL A 288 2.27 30.66 -10.71
N ALA A 289 2.11 31.59 -11.65
CA ALA A 289 2.99 32.77 -11.75
C ALA A 289 3.03 33.58 -10.44
N LYS A 290 1.87 33.80 -9.81
CA LYS A 290 1.79 34.47 -8.49
C LYS A 290 2.53 33.72 -7.39
N ARG A 291 2.43 32.38 -7.34
CA ARG A 291 3.11 31.56 -6.32
C ARG A 291 4.62 31.53 -6.53
N VAL A 292 5.08 31.44 -7.77
CA VAL A 292 6.51 31.51 -8.13
C VAL A 292 7.09 32.86 -7.72
N ASN A 293 6.43 33.96 -8.10
CA ASN A 293 6.84 35.31 -7.67
C ASN A 293 6.78 35.49 -6.14
N GLY A 294 5.75 34.94 -5.49
CA GLY A 294 5.62 34.94 -4.03
C GLY A 294 6.72 34.15 -3.31
N ALA A 295 7.38 33.21 -3.98
CA ALA A 295 8.55 32.49 -3.50
C ALA A 295 9.87 33.24 -3.77
N GLY A 296 9.82 34.44 -4.37
CA GLY A 296 10.99 35.25 -4.70
C GLY A 296 11.68 34.86 -6.01
N LEU A 297 11.03 34.05 -6.85
CA LEU A 297 11.52 33.67 -8.17
C LEU A 297 10.84 34.51 -9.24
N SER A 298 11.61 35.07 -10.18
CA SER A 298 11.07 35.80 -11.33
C SER A 298 11.19 34.92 -12.56
N LEU A 299 10.09 34.71 -13.26
CA LEU A 299 10.05 34.09 -14.59
C LEU A 299 9.45 35.10 -15.55
N ASP A 300 10.07 35.29 -16.70
CA ASP A 300 9.38 35.95 -17.80
C ASP A 300 8.31 35.02 -18.41
N GLN A 301 7.52 35.55 -19.34
CA GLN A 301 6.43 34.79 -19.94
C GLN A 301 6.93 33.58 -20.75
N ALA A 302 8.07 33.72 -21.44
CA ALA A 302 8.60 32.65 -22.28
C ALA A 302 9.18 31.51 -21.42
N GLU A 303 9.84 31.83 -20.31
CA GLU A 303 10.33 30.87 -19.33
C GLU A 303 9.18 30.13 -18.64
N LEU A 304 8.13 30.87 -18.23
CA LEU A 304 6.94 30.27 -17.64
C LEU A 304 6.25 29.30 -18.62
N ASP A 305 6.05 29.72 -19.87
CA ASP A 305 5.40 28.88 -20.88
C ASP A 305 6.28 27.65 -21.20
N GLY A 306 7.61 27.80 -21.23
CA GLY A 306 8.55 26.69 -21.36
C GLY A 306 8.43 25.66 -20.25
N LEU A 307 8.46 26.10 -19.00
CA LEU A 307 8.32 25.21 -17.84
C LEU A 307 6.96 24.53 -17.81
N LEU A 308 5.89 25.26 -18.10
CA LEU A 308 4.54 24.70 -18.15
C LEU A 308 4.42 23.63 -19.24
N CYS A 309 4.90 23.89 -20.46
CA CYS A 309 4.93 22.89 -21.52
C CYS A 309 5.69 21.61 -21.11
N TYR A 310 6.79 21.77 -20.38
CA TYR A 310 7.62 20.64 -19.95
C TYR A 310 6.95 19.79 -18.86
N VAL A 311 6.36 20.40 -17.83
CA VAL A 311 5.81 19.65 -16.68
C VAL A 311 4.35 19.24 -16.84
N TRP A 312 3.57 19.96 -17.66
CA TRP A 312 2.12 19.78 -17.73
C TRP A 312 1.67 18.38 -18.16
N PRO A 313 2.30 17.72 -19.15
CA PRO A 313 1.93 16.34 -19.52
C PRO A 313 1.99 15.38 -18.33
N ALA A 314 3.07 15.44 -17.55
CA ALA A 314 3.25 14.62 -16.37
C ALA A 314 2.24 14.95 -15.25
N MET A 315 1.96 16.24 -15.03
CA MET A 315 0.92 16.66 -14.07
C MET A 315 -0.47 16.15 -14.45
N LYS A 316 -0.82 16.12 -15.74
CA LYS A 316 -2.09 15.55 -16.22
C LYS A 316 -2.17 14.07 -15.91
N LYS A 317 -1.13 13.30 -16.23
CA LYS A 317 -1.09 11.85 -15.96
C LYS A 317 -1.11 11.55 -14.46
N MET A 318 -0.36 12.29 -13.65
CA MET A 318 -0.38 12.18 -12.19
C MET A 318 -1.80 12.39 -11.64
N LYS A 319 -2.52 13.40 -12.14
CA LYS A 319 -3.91 13.66 -11.72
C LYS A 319 -4.85 12.50 -12.06
N VAL A 320 -4.68 11.88 -13.23
CA VAL A 320 -5.45 10.67 -13.62
C VAL A 320 -5.13 9.52 -12.67
N ARG A 321 -3.86 9.28 -12.35
CA ARG A 321 -3.45 8.22 -11.41
C ARG A 321 -3.98 8.47 -10.00
N ASP A 322 -3.91 9.71 -9.53
CA ASP A 322 -4.44 10.10 -8.21
C ASP A 322 -5.95 9.84 -8.12
N GLU A 323 -6.69 10.15 -9.20
CA GLU A 323 -8.12 9.87 -9.28
C GLU A 323 -8.42 8.36 -9.26
N LYS A 324 -7.63 7.54 -9.95
CA LYS A 324 -7.75 6.08 -9.87
C LYS A 324 -7.52 5.58 -8.44
N TYR A 325 -6.54 6.14 -7.74
CA TYR A 325 -6.28 5.82 -6.34
C TYR A 325 -7.43 6.19 -5.40
N ARG A 326 -8.07 7.34 -5.62
CA ARG A 326 -9.27 7.75 -4.89
C ARG A 326 -10.42 6.78 -5.15
N LEU A 327 -10.73 6.51 -6.42
CA LEU A 327 -11.83 5.64 -6.81
C LEU A 327 -11.66 4.20 -6.30
N ALA A 328 -10.46 3.63 -6.39
CA ALA A 328 -10.18 2.29 -5.88
C ALA A 328 -10.41 2.19 -4.36
N ARG A 329 -10.02 3.23 -3.61
CA ARG A 329 -10.25 3.30 -2.17
C ARG A 329 -11.72 3.46 -1.84
N GLU A 330 -12.46 4.31 -2.54
CA GLU A 330 -13.91 4.49 -2.35
C GLU A 330 -14.71 3.23 -2.69
N ALA A 331 -14.21 2.40 -3.60
CA ALA A 331 -14.82 1.11 -3.92
C ALA A 331 -14.58 0.07 -2.81
N ALA A 332 -13.43 0.11 -2.13
CA ALA A 332 -13.05 -0.91 -1.16
C ALA A 332 -13.33 -0.53 0.30
N PHE A 333 -13.23 0.76 0.64
CA PHE A 333 -13.30 1.26 2.00
C PHE A 333 -14.56 2.09 2.25
N THR A 334 -15.23 1.83 3.36
CA THR A 334 -16.52 2.44 3.71
C THR A 334 -16.40 3.68 4.59
N THR A 335 -15.19 4.01 5.04
CA THR A 335 -14.92 5.11 5.98
C THR A 335 -13.98 6.14 5.37
N GLU A 336 -14.14 7.41 5.77
CA GLU A 336 -13.24 8.49 5.35
C GLU A 336 -11.78 8.20 5.74
N ALA A 337 -11.56 7.68 6.95
CA ALA A 337 -10.24 7.28 7.43
C ALA A 337 -9.63 6.15 6.57
N GLY A 338 -10.46 5.25 6.06
CA GLY A 338 -10.03 4.18 5.16
C GLY A 338 -9.61 4.69 3.78
N CYS A 339 -10.29 5.73 3.29
CA CYS A 339 -10.05 6.34 1.97
C CYS A 339 -8.93 7.38 1.96
N SER A 340 -8.54 7.93 3.11
CA SER A 340 -7.52 8.97 3.20
C SER A 340 -6.11 8.44 2.92
N TYR A 341 -5.31 9.21 2.17
CA TYR A 341 -3.90 8.95 1.92
C TYR A 341 -3.12 10.25 1.65
N LEU A 342 -1.82 10.20 1.91
CA LEU A 342 -0.86 11.27 1.62
C LEU A 342 -0.36 11.17 0.19
N ARG A 343 -0.03 12.32 -0.40
CA ARG A 343 0.52 12.45 -1.75
C ARG A 343 1.87 13.13 -1.66
N GLU A 344 2.88 12.52 -2.23
CA GLU A 344 4.18 13.13 -2.48
C GLU A 344 4.40 13.18 -3.99
N LEU A 345 5.01 14.28 -4.45
CA LEU A 345 5.46 14.44 -5.81
C LEU A 345 6.98 14.27 -5.82
N SER A 346 7.49 13.34 -6.61
CA SER A 346 8.93 13.11 -6.77
C SER A 346 9.40 13.44 -8.18
N ILE A 347 10.60 14.03 -8.22
CA ILE A 347 11.34 14.47 -9.43
C ILE A 347 12.84 14.25 -9.25
N ASP A 348 13.24 13.36 -8.34
CA ASP A 348 14.60 13.21 -7.84
C ASP A 348 15.45 12.17 -8.59
N GLU A 349 14.81 11.31 -9.40
CA GLU A 349 15.47 10.33 -10.28
C GLU A 349 15.86 10.91 -11.65
#